data_AF-A0A958GFU7-F1
#
_entry.id   AF-A0A958GFU7-F1
#
_cell.length_a   1.000
_cell.length_b   1.000
_cell.length_c   1.000
_cell.angle_alpha   90.00
_cell.angle_beta   90.00
_cell.angle_gamma   90.00
#
_symmetry.space_group_name_H-M   'P 1'
#
loop_
_entity.id
_entity.type
_entity.pdbx_description
1 polymer ?
#
loop_
_entity_poly.entity_id
_entity_poly.type
_entity_poly.pdbx_seq_one_letter_code
_entity_poly.pdbx_strand_id
1 'polypeptide(L)'
;TLGKLSIKEINGPIQLTNSKAEIEIDTDSKNILTLKNISANAFDGTLQVAKLPITDLAKSAFINLKFKNIDIKKLLELMNQEQVEATGSISGEIPINIQNGKISVKNGKLWAIEPGGTIKYLGDDAALGSNPQMMLAMQALKNLKFSTLTANVVYKPDGTLILNTSLAGKGLEMNSSRPINVNLNIEQNILKLFESLHAVDNFTKIKQK
;
A
#
# COMPACT_ATOMS: atom_id res chain seq x y z
N THR A 1 -8.22 -15.32 29.19
CA THR A 1 -9.58 -15.39 28.57
C THR A 1 -9.50 -15.09 27.09
N LEU A 2 -10.22 -15.83 26.25
CA LEU A 2 -10.32 -15.59 24.81
C LEU A 2 -11.66 -14.91 24.49
N GLY A 3 -11.63 -13.74 23.87
CA GLY A 3 -12.80 -13.00 23.40
C GLY A 3 -12.76 -12.79 21.89
N LYS A 4 -13.88 -12.40 21.29
CA LYS A 4 -13.97 -12.00 19.87
C LYS A 4 -14.39 -10.55 19.76
N LEU A 5 -13.73 -9.81 18.88
CA LEU A 5 -14.04 -8.43 18.53
C LEU A 5 -14.49 -8.37 17.07
N SER A 6 -15.55 -7.62 16.79
CA SER A 6 -16.00 -7.35 15.43
C SER A 6 -16.46 -5.90 15.34
N ILE A 7 -15.85 -5.15 14.43
CA ILE A 7 -16.15 -3.75 14.17
C ILE A 7 -16.59 -3.66 12.71
N LYS A 8 -17.81 -3.17 12.48
CA LYS A 8 -18.39 -3.08 11.14
C LYS A 8 -17.57 -2.15 10.25
N GLU A 9 -17.16 -1.00 10.79
CA GLU A 9 -16.48 0.06 10.06
C GLU A 9 -15.56 0.86 10.98
N ILE A 10 -14.37 1.17 10.49
CA ILE A 10 -13.40 2.07 11.11
C ILE A 10 -13.10 3.17 10.09
N ASN A 11 -13.47 4.40 10.44
CA ASN A 11 -13.27 5.57 9.61
C ASN A 11 -11.95 6.25 9.98
N GLY A 12 -11.09 6.41 8.98
CA GLY A 12 -9.81 7.11 9.06
C GLY A 12 -9.28 7.37 7.64
N PRO A 13 -8.01 7.78 7.49
CA PRO A 13 -7.41 8.01 6.18
C PRO A 13 -7.53 6.80 5.24
N ILE A 14 -7.58 5.60 5.83
CA ILE A 14 -7.93 4.36 5.14
C ILE A 14 -9.21 3.83 5.79
N GLN A 15 -10.28 3.72 5.01
CA GLN A 15 -11.52 3.09 5.47
C GLN A 15 -11.31 1.58 5.61
N LEU A 16 -11.60 1.05 6.80
CA LEU A 16 -11.60 -0.39 7.05
C LEU A 16 -13.02 -0.87 7.34
N THR A 17 -13.43 -1.95 6.70
CA THR A 17 -14.74 -2.57 6.95
C THR A 17 -14.60 -4.01 7.40
N ASN A 18 -15.63 -4.57 8.03
CA ASN A 18 -15.69 -5.96 8.48
C ASN A 18 -14.45 -6.38 9.30
N SER A 19 -13.97 -5.49 10.17
CA SER A 19 -12.78 -5.72 10.99
C SER A 19 -13.07 -6.74 12.08
N LYS A 20 -12.24 -7.78 12.20
CA LYS A 20 -12.39 -8.86 13.17
C LYS A 20 -11.06 -9.17 13.82
N ALA A 21 -11.09 -9.55 15.09
CA ALA A 21 -9.93 -10.04 15.82
C ALA A 21 -10.37 -10.95 16.98
N GLU A 22 -9.49 -11.83 17.41
CA GLU A 22 -9.60 -12.56 18.66
C GLU A 22 -8.74 -11.86 19.71
N ILE A 23 -9.28 -11.63 20.90
CA ILE A 23 -8.57 -10.99 22.02
C ILE A 23 -8.16 -12.09 22.98
N GLU A 24 -6.88 -12.17 23.28
CA GLU A 24 -6.32 -13.05 24.31
C GLU A 24 -5.67 -12.19 25.40
N ILE A 25 -6.10 -12.40 26.64
CA ILE A 25 -5.51 -11.78 27.82
C ILE A 25 -4.80 -12.87 28.61
N ASP A 26 -3.48 -12.73 28.73
CA ASP A 26 -2.63 -13.54 29.60
C ASP A 26 -2.47 -12.81 30.95
N THR A 27 -3.17 -13.32 31.97
CA THR A 27 -3.17 -12.79 33.33
C THR A 27 -1.98 -13.22 34.17
N ASP A 28 -1.25 -14.25 33.72
CA ASP A 28 -0.13 -14.84 34.47
C ASP A 28 1.18 -14.14 34.07
N SER A 29 1.28 -13.71 32.80
CA SER A 29 2.45 -13.04 32.22
C SER A 29 2.25 -11.53 32.05
N LYS A 30 2.14 -10.75 33.14
CA LYS A 30 2.12 -9.26 33.12
C LYS A 30 0.94 -8.59 32.38
N ASN A 31 -0.24 -9.22 32.31
CA ASN A 31 -1.42 -8.67 31.60
C ASN A 31 -1.12 -8.34 30.12
N ILE A 32 -0.50 -9.28 29.41
CA ILE A 32 -0.25 -9.11 27.98
C ILE A 32 -1.58 -9.28 27.24
N LEU A 33 -2.03 -8.19 26.61
CA LEU A 33 -3.16 -8.21 25.69
C LEU A 33 -2.63 -8.49 24.28
N THR A 34 -3.12 -9.56 23.68
CA THR A 34 -2.75 -9.97 22.32
C THR A 34 -3.99 -10.03 21.45
N LEU A 35 -3.91 -9.44 20.26
CA LEU A 35 -4.87 -9.69 19.20
C LEU A 35 -4.36 -10.83 18.30
N LYS A 36 -5.23 -11.78 17.98
CA LYS A 36 -4.98 -12.91 17.07
C LYS A 36 -5.96 -12.86 15.90
N ASN A 37 -5.61 -13.49 14.78
CA ASN A 37 -6.51 -13.68 13.64
C ASN A 37 -7.16 -12.36 13.17
N ILE A 38 -6.36 -11.30 13.12
CA ILE A 38 -6.83 -9.96 12.78
C ILE A 38 -7.09 -9.92 11.29
N SER A 39 -8.28 -9.47 10.91
CA SER A 39 -8.66 -9.25 9.52
C SER A 39 -9.49 -8.00 9.35
N ALA A 40 -9.39 -7.36 8.19
CA ALA A 40 -10.25 -6.26 7.78
C ALA A 40 -10.34 -6.22 6.25
N ASN A 41 -11.35 -5.56 5.72
CA ASN A 41 -11.45 -5.25 4.30
C ASN A 41 -10.99 -3.81 4.06
N ALA A 42 -10.22 -3.60 3.00
CA ALA A 42 -9.76 -2.28 2.55
C ALA A 42 -9.52 -2.31 1.04
N PHE A 43 -9.84 -1.23 0.32
CA PHE A 43 -9.61 -1.11 -1.13
C PHE A 43 -10.10 -2.33 -1.95
N ASP A 44 -11.31 -2.82 -1.64
CA ASP A 44 -11.93 -4.05 -2.18
C ASP A 44 -11.18 -5.37 -1.93
N GLY A 45 -10.06 -5.32 -1.22
CA GLY A 45 -9.30 -6.47 -0.79
C GLY A 45 -9.42 -6.76 0.70
N THR A 46 -8.50 -7.60 1.17
CA THR A 46 -8.43 -8.04 2.57
C THR A 46 -7.05 -7.77 3.14
N LEU A 47 -7.02 -7.38 4.41
CA LEU A 47 -5.84 -7.20 5.24
C LEU A 47 -5.85 -8.27 6.33
N GLN A 48 -4.69 -8.84 6.65
CA GLN A 48 -4.53 -9.89 7.63
C GLN A 48 -3.26 -9.72 8.45
N VAL A 49 -3.39 -9.89 9.77
CA VAL A 49 -2.28 -9.96 10.72
C VAL A 49 -2.52 -11.13 11.66
N ALA A 50 -1.58 -12.06 11.74
CA ALA A 50 -1.76 -13.29 12.52
C ALA A 50 -1.80 -13.01 14.03
N LYS A 51 -0.90 -12.14 14.52
CA LYS A 51 -0.75 -11.83 15.93
C LYS A 51 -0.24 -10.41 16.12
N LEU A 52 -0.78 -9.69 17.10
CA LEU A 52 -0.35 -8.35 17.48
C LEU A 52 -0.36 -8.22 19.02
N PRO A 53 0.81 -8.18 19.67
CA PRO A 53 0.89 -7.85 21.10
C PRO A 53 0.64 -6.35 21.29
N ILE A 54 -0.39 -5.99 22.05
CA ILE A 54 -0.83 -4.60 22.22
C ILE A 54 -0.04 -3.88 23.32
N THR A 55 0.34 -4.59 24.39
CA THR A 55 0.90 -3.98 25.62
C THR A 55 2.20 -3.20 25.42
N ASP A 56 2.99 -3.47 24.37
CA ASP A 56 4.25 -2.76 24.07
C ASP A 56 4.33 -2.23 22.62
N LEU A 57 3.20 -2.05 21.95
CA LEU A 57 3.15 -1.70 20.52
C LEU A 57 3.99 -0.46 20.17
N ALA A 58 3.95 0.57 21.03
CA ALA A 58 4.69 1.81 20.83
C ALA A 58 6.19 1.70 21.15
N LYS A 59 6.63 0.71 21.94
CA LYS A 59 8.05 0.52 22.27
C LYS A 59 8.76 -0.35 21.25
N SER A 60 8.23 -1.54 21.00
CA SER A 60 8.82 -2.49 20.07
C SER A 60 7.77 -3.49 19.59
N ALA A 61 7.52 -3.54 18.28
CA ALA A 61 6.65 -4.54 17.70
C ALA A 61 7.12 -4.92 16.29
N PHE A 62 6.88 -6.18 15.94
CA PHE A 62 7.03 -6.68 14.58
C PHE A 62 5.70 -7.24 14.11
N ILE A 63 5.22 -6.75 12.97
CA ILE A 63 3.91 -7.06 12.42
C ILE A 63 4.13 -7.51 10.97
N ASN A 64 3.74 -8.73 10.63
CA ASN A 64 3.69 -9.13 9.23
C ASN A 64 2.27 -8.90 8.69
N LEU A 65 2.07 -7.79 7.99
CA LEU A 65 0.82 -7.48 7.32
C LEU A 65 0.76 -8.23 5.99
N LYS A 66 -0.22 -9.11 5.83
CA LYS A 66 -0.55 -9.70 4.53
C LYS A 66 -1.75 -8.99 3.97
N PHE A 67 -1.74 -8.69 2.68
CA PHE A 67 -2.90 -8.17 1.98
C PHE A 67 -3.17 -8.95 0.71
N LYS A 68 -4.44 -9.04 0.34
CA LYS A 68 -4.88 -9.75 -0.87
C LYS A 68 -5.90 -8.94 -1.64
N ASN A 69 -5.78 -8.99 -2.97
CA ASN A 69 -6.72 -8.41 -3.92
C ASN A 69 -7.02 -6.92 -3.66
N ILE A 70 -6.00 -6.15 -3.30
CA ILE A 70 -6.11 -4.70 -3.16
C ILE A 70 -6.22 -4.09 -4.55
N ASP A 71 -7.30 -3.35 -4.79
CA ASP A 71 -7.54 -2.66 -6.06
C ASP A 71 -6.53 -1.51 -6.25
N ILE A 72 -5.81 -1.52 -7.37
CA ILE A 72 -4.74 -0.54 -7.63
C ILE A 72 -5.33 0.86 -7.84
N LYS A 73 -6.49 0.97 -8.50
CA LYS A 73 -7.13 2.25 -8.78
C LYS A 73 -7.46 2.98 -7.47
N LYS A 74 -8.06 2.27 -6.51
CA LYS A 74 -8.39 2.84 -5.19
C LYS A 74 -7.16 3.28 -4.40
N LEU A 75 -6.03 2.58 -4.56
CA LEU A 75 -4.78 2.96 -3.92
C LEU A 75 -4.21 4.24 -4.54
N LEU A 76 -4.24 4.38 -5.87
CA LEU A 76 -3.82 5.60 -6.57
C LEU A 76 -4.71 6.80 -6.24
N GLU A 77 -6.02 6.58 -6.10
CA GLU A 77 -6.98 7.60 -5.63
C GLU A 77 -6.62 8.12 -4.23
N LEU A 78 -6.31 7.23 -3.28
CA LEU A 78 -5.86 7.63 -1.94
C LEU A 78 -4.58 8.49 -1.98
N MET A 79 -3.66 8.13 -2.86
CA MET A 79 -2.37 8.81 -3.02
C MET A 79 -2.48 10.09 -3.85
N ASN A 80 -3.68 10.48 -4.31
CA ASN A 80 -3.93 11.60 -5.22
C ASN A 80 -2.99 11.58 -6.44
N GLN A 81 -2.74 10.40 -7.03
CA GLN A 81 -1.84 10.25 -8.17
C GLN A 81 -2.59 10.47 -9.49
N GLU A 82 -2.91 11.73 -9.80
CA GLU A 82 -3.68 12.10 -11.00
C GLU A 82 -2.94 11.83 -12.32
N GLN A 83 -1.61 11.73 -12.28
CA GLN A 83 -0.77 11.50 -13.45
C GLN A 83 -0.67 10.02 -13.85
N VAL A 84 -1.31 9.11 -13.11
CA VAL A 84 -1.25 7.66 -13.38
C VAL A 84 -2.64 7.06 -13.22
N GLU A 85 -3.13 6.41 -14.26
CA GLU A 85 -4.28 5.52 -14.17
C GLU A 85 -3.79 4.07 -14.20
N ALA A 86 -4.34 3.21 -13.35
CA ALA A 86 -4.03 1.79 -13.40
C ALA A 86 -5.25 0.92 -13.04
N THR A 87 -5.24 -0.30 -13.55
CA THR A 87 -6.24 -1.35 -13.26
C THR A 87 -5.56 -2.62 -12.79
N GLY A 88 -6.37 -3.56 -12.29
CA GLY A 88 -5.91 -4.82 -11.72
C GLY A 88 -5.82 -4.76 -10.20
N SER A 89 -5.32 -5.83 -9.61
CA SER A 89 -5.23 -5.98 -8.16
C SER A 89 -3.86 -6.47 -7.74
N ILE A 90 -3.43 -6.08 -6.55
CA ILE A 90 -2.17 -6.52 -5.95
C ILE A 90 -2.39 -7.30 -4.65
N SER A 91 -1.45 -8.18 -4.35
CA SER A 91 -1.30 -8.84 -3.06
C SER A 91 0.13 -8.68 -2.56
N GLY A 92 0.36 -8.88 -1.27
CA GLY A 92 1.68 -8.64 -0.70
C GLY A 92 1.82 -9.00 0.75
N GLU A 93 3.08 -8.90 1.21
CA GLU A 93 3.47 -9.07 2.60
C GLU A 93 4.41 -7.92 3.00
N ILE A 94 4.06 -7.23 4.08
CA ILE A 94 4.77 -6.06 4.60
C ILE A 94 5.20 -6.36 6.04
N PRO A 95 6.49 -6.68 6.27
CA PRO A 95 7.05 -6.84 7.60
C PRO A 95 7.34 -5.46 8.20
N ILE A 96 6.41 -4.99 9.02
CA ILE A 96 6.45 -3.70 9.70
C ILE A 96 7.20 -3.87 11.02
N ASN A 97 8.23 -3.07 11.22
CA ASN A 97 8.97 -2.96 12.47
C ASN A 97 8.70 -1.60 13.10
N ILE A 98 8.22 -1.62 14.34
CA ILE A 98 7.96 -0.44 15.16
C ILE A 98 8.99 -0.44 16.29
N GLN A 99 9.73 0.66 16.44
CA GLN A 99 10.69 0.86 17.52
C GLN A 99 10.62 2.28 18.03
N ASN A 100 10.35 2.47 19.32
CA ASN A 100 10.20 3.79 19.96
C ASN A 100 9.27 4.72 19.17
N GLY A 101 8.10 4.22 18.76
CA GLY A 101 7.10 4.91 17.96
C GLY A 101 7.45 5.09 16.48
N LYS A 102 8.66 4.73 16.06
CA LYS A 102 9.11 4.86 14.66
C LYS A 102 8.80 3.60 13.87
N ILE A 103 8.16 3.78 12.72
CA ILE A 103 7.77 2.69 11.82
C ILE A 103 8.85 2.52 10.74
N SER A 104 9.15 1.29 10.37
CA SER A 104 10.09 0.94 9.30
C SER A 104 9.70 -0.36 8.61
N VAL A 105 10.03 -0.48 7.33
CA VAL A 105 9.92 -1.70 6.53
C VAL A 105 11.21 -1.86 5.75
N LYS A 106 11.86 -3.02 5.79
CA LYS A 106 13.11 -3.26 5.06
C LYS A 106 12.96 -4.13 3.82
N ASN A 107 11.97 -5.02 3.81
CA ASN A 107 11.84 -6.09 2.83
C ASN A 107 10.37 -6.46 2.58
N GLY A 108 9.51 -5.44 2.47
CA GLY A 108 8.13 -5.67 2.02
C GLY A 108 8.10 -6.08 0.56
N LYS A 109 7.08 -6.83 0.17
CA LYS A 109 6.89 -7.31 -1.20
C LYS A 109 5.44 -7.20 -1.59
N LEU A 110 5.21 -6.80 -2.84
CA LEU A 110 3.89 -6.86 -3.46
C LEU A 110 4.01 -7.37 -4.88
N TRP A 111 2.91 -7.91 -5.40
CA TRP A 111 2.81 -8.44 -6.74
C TRP A 111 1.39 -8.27 -7.28
N ALA A 112 1.26 -8.11 -8.60
CA ALA A 112 -0.04 -8.15 -9.25
C ALA A 112 -0.61 -9.57 -9.30
N ILE A 113 -1.94 -9.64 -9.27
CA ILE A 113 -2.71 -10.86 -9.46
C ILE A 113 -3.03 -11.04 -10.93
N GLU A 114 -3.00 -12.28 -11.41
CA GLU A 114 -3.37 -12.62 -12.78
C GLU A 114 -4.81 -12.18 -13.10
N PRO A 115 -5.09 -11.70 -14.32
CA PRO A 115 -4.21 -11.66 -15.50
C PRO A 115 -3.29 -10.42 -15.58
N GLY A 116 -3.13 -9.67 -14.49
CA GLY A 116 -2.44 -8.38 -14.46
C GLY A 116 -3.44 -7.23 -14.65
N GLY A 117 -3.06 -6.22 -15.42
CA GLY A 117 -3.86 -5.02 -15.59
C GLY A 117 -3.29 -4.05 -16.61
N THR A 118 -3.72 -2.80 -16.54
CA THR A 118 -3.25 -1.72 -17.41
C THR A 118 -2.64 -0.61 -16.58
N ILE A 119 -1.63 0.06 -17.11
CA ILE A 119 -1.08 1.32 -16.60
C ILE A 119 -1.09 2.33 -17.75
N LYS A 120 -1.52 3.54 -17.43
CA LYS A 120 -1.55 4.68 -18.34
C LYS A 120 -0.94 5.87 -17.62
N TYR A 121 0.25 6.26 -18.05
CA TYR A 121 0.92 7.47 -17.59
C TYR A 121 0.34 8.68 -18.34
N LEU A 122 -0.15 9.65 -17.59
CA LEU A 122 -0.78 10.88 -18.06
C LEU A 122 0.10 12.13 -17.84
N GLY A 123 1.29 11.97 -17.26
CA GLY A 123 2.19 13.08 -17.01
C GLY A 123 2.75 13.70 -18.29
N ASP A 124 3.18 14.95 -18.19
CA ASP A 124 3.77 15.69 -19.30
C ASP A 124 5.19 15.17 -19.60
N ASP A 125 5.46 14.89 -20.88
CA ASP A 125 6.78 14.49 -21.37
C ASP A 125 7.84 15.56 -21.03
N ALA A 126 7.45 16.83 -20.91
CA ALA A 126 8.35 17.95 -20.59
C ALA A 126 8.96 17.86 -19.17
N ALA A 127 8.28 17.19 -18.23
CA ALA A 127 8.74 17.04 -16.84
C ALA A 127 9.82 15.96 -16.66
N LEU A 128 10.07 15.14 -17.69
CA LEU A 128 10.98 13.98 -17.62
C LEU A 128 12.45 14.33 -17.82
N GLY A 129 12.75 15.60 -18.14
CA GLY A 129 14.10 16.08 -18.39
C GLY A 129 14.77 15.40 -19.59
N SER A 130 16.09 15.55 -19.70
CA SER A 130 16.89 15.03 -20.81
C SER A 130 17.37 13.58 -20.64
N ASN A 131 16.85 12.83 -19.65
CA ASN A 131 17.27 11.44 -19.43
C ASN A 131 16.58 10.48 -20.42
N PRO A 132 17.30 9.94 -21.44
CA PRO A 132 16.68 9.15 -22.49
C PRO A 132 16.07 7.84 -21.98
N GLN A 133 16.65 7.25 -20.92
CA GLN A 133 16.16 5.99 -20.35
C GLN A 133 14.84 6.20 -19.62
N MET A 134 14.71 7.31 -18.87
CA MET A 134 13.46 7.67 -18.21
C MET A 134 12.37 8.01 -19.23
N MET A 135 12.71 8.74 -20.30
CA MET A 135 11.78 9.03 -21.39
C MET A 135 11.24 7.73 -22.02
N LEU A 136 12.10 6.76 -22.32
CA LEU A 136 11.68 5.47 -22.87
C LEU A 136 10.80 4.68 -21.89
N ALA A 137 11.14 4.67 -20.60
CA ALA A 137 10.33 4.03 -19.57
C ALA A 137 8.93 4.65 -19.47
N MET A 138 8.83 5.98 -19.46
CA MET A 138 7.54 6.67 -19.38
C MET A 138 6.72 6.54 -20.67
N GLN A 139 7.37 6.60 -21.84
CA GLN A 139 6.71 6.30 -23.12
C GLN A 139 6.12 4.89 -23.13
N ALA A 140 6.85 3.91 -22.59
CA ALA A 140 6.36 2.55 -22.46
C ALA A 140 5.15 2.44 -21.52
N LEU A 141 5.05 3.31 -20.51
CA LEU A 141 3.95 3.37 -19.56
C LEU A 141 2.77 4.24 -20.02
N LYS A 142 2.88 4.97 -21.14
CA LYS A 142 1.75 5.76 -21.68
C LYS A 142 0.50 4.90 -21.88
N ASN A 143 0.68 3.64 -22.30
CA ASN A 143 -0.42 2.69 -22.47
C ASN A 143 0.09 1.24 -22.42
N LEU A 144 0.32 0.72 -21.23
CA LEU A 144 0.89 -0.62 -20.99
C LEU A 144 -0.16 -1.57 -20.45
N LYS A 145 -0.32 -2.74 -21.08
CA LYS A 145 -0.98 -3.90 -20.46
C LYS A 145 0.08 -4.78 -19.81
N PHE A 146 0.17 -4.74 -18.49
CA PHE A 146 1.12 -5.56 -17.73
C PHE A 146 0.49 -6.92 -17.43
N SER A 147 1.29 -7.98 -17.59
CA SER A 147 0.96 -9.33 -17.11
C SER A 147 1.63 -9.63 -15.78
N THR A 148 2.74 -8.94 -15.48
CA THR A 148 3.43 -9.04 -14.20
C THR A 148 3.76 -7.66 -13.67
N LEU A 149 3.63 -7.51 -12.36
CA LEU A 149 4.11 -6.37 -11.60
C LEU A 149 4.60 -6.94 -10.27
N THR A 150 5.81 -6.58 -9.89
CA THR A 150 6.36 -6.87 -8.56
C THR A 150 7.01 -5.62 -8.01
N ALA A 151 6.98 -5.43 -6.69
CA ALA A 151 7.78 -4.39 -6.07
C ALA A 151 8.35 -4.84 -4.73
N ASN A 152 9.59 -4.42 -4.47
CA ASN A 152 10.16 -4.42 -3.13
C ASN A 152 9.87 -3.08 -2.44
N VAL A 153 9.38 -3.15 -1.22
CA VAL A 153 8.92 -2.02 -0.42
C VAL A 153 9.89 -1.78 0.73
N VAL A 154 10.43 -0.57 0.77
CA VAL A 154 11.23 -0.06 1.89
C VAL A 154 10.55 1.18 2.43
N TYR A 155 10.35 1.24 3.74
CA TYR A 155 9.84 2.42 4.43
C TYR A 155 10.80 2.81 5.54
N LYS A 156 11.23 4.08 5.54
CA LYS A 156 12.16 4.64 6.49
C LYS A 156 11.40 5.43 7.58
N PRO A 157 11.96 5.51 8.80
CA PRO A 157 11.37 6.29 9.90
C PRO A 157 11.12 7.77 9.63
N ASP A 158 11.72 8.35 8.60
CA ASP A 158 11.56 9.75 8.18
C ASP A 158 10.33 9.96 7.26
N GLY A 159 9.55 8.92 7.02
CA GLY A 159 8.38 8.96 6.13
C GLY A 159 8.67 8.55 4.69
N THR A 160 9.92 8.27 4.34
CA THR A 160 10.31 7.93 2.96
C THR A 160 9.90 6.50 2.64
N LEU A 161 9.02 6.35 1.66
CA LEU A 161 8.67 5.10 1.00
C LEU A 161 9.47 4.98 -0.30
N ILE A 162 10.12 3.84 -0.49
CA ILE A 162 10.83 3.48 -1.71
C ILE A 162 10.19 2.20 -2.26
N LEU A 163 9.73 2.25 -3.51
CA LEU A 163 9.20 1.12 -4.26
C LEU A 163 10.14 0.81 -5.42
N ASN A 164 10.80 -0.34 -5.35
CA ASN A 164 11.60 -0.87 -6.45
C ASN A 164 10.72 -1.80 -7.28
N THR A 165 10.11 -1.26 -8.33
CA THR A 165 9.06 -1.90 -9.10
C THR A 165 9.61 -2.46 -10.41
N SER A 166 9.23 -3.69 -10.74
CA SER A 166 9.48 -4.32 -12.04
C SER A 166 8.15 -4.70 -12.67
N LEU A 167 7.93 -4.24 -13.90
CA LEU A 167 6.74 -4.53 -14.69
C LEU A 167 7.13 -5.23 -15.99
N ALA A 168 6.37 -6.25 -16.37
CA ALA A 168 6.46 -6.85 -17.70
C ALA A 168 5.09 -6.87 -18.36
N GLY A 169 5.05 -6.51 -19.64
CA GLY A 169 3.81 -6.36 -20.38
C GLY A 169 4.00 -6.14 -21.86
N LYS A 170 2.92 -5.67 -22.49
CA LYS A 170 2.90 -5.26 -23.90
C LYS A 170 2.22 -3.90 -24.02
N GLY A 171 2.73 -3.06 -24.91
CA GLY A 171 2.05 -1.81 -25.26
C GLY A 171 0.71 -2.10 -25.95
N LEU A 172 -0.28 -1.25 -25.72
CA LEU A 172 -1.62 -1.38 -26.31
C LEU A 172 -1.78 -0.70 -27.69
N GLU A 173 -0.73 -0.05 -28.19
CA GLU A 173 -0.75 0.62 -29.49
C GLU A 173 -0.71 -0.41 -30.65
N MET A 174 -1.36 -0.11 -31.79
CA MET A 174 -1.61 -1.04 -32.92
C MET A 174 -0.35 -1.76 -33.48
N ASN A 175 0.86 -1.32 -33.14
CA ASN A 175 2.13 -1.87 -33.62
C ASN A 175 3.04 -2.48 -32.54
N SER A 176 2.65 -2.50 -31.26
CA SER A 176 3.52 -2.92 -30.15
C SER A 176 3.30 -4.37 -29.69
N SER A 177 3.66 -5.35 -30.52
CA SER A 177 3.72 -6.77 -30.10
C SER A 177 4.96 -7.07 -29.23
N ARG A 178 5.91 -6.12 -29.15
CA ARG A 178 7.17 -6.31 -28.42
C ARG A 178 6.92 -6.38 -26.92
N PRO A 179 7.48 -7.38 -26.21
CA PRO A 179 7.46 -7.40 -24.76
C PRO A 179 8.24 -6.21 -24.22
N ILE A 180 7.68 -5.55 -23.22
CA ILE A 180 8.24 -4.39 -22.55
C ILE A 180 8.53 -4.82 -21.10
N ASN A 181 9.75 -4.54 -20.65
CA ASN A 181 10.13 -4.64 -19.24
C ASN A 181 10.53 -3.26 -18.74
N VAL A 182 9.89 -2.80 -17.66
CA VAL A 182 10.15 -1.50 -17.05
C VAL A 182 10.55 -1.70 -15.60
N ASN A 183 11.71 -1.16 -15.24
CA ASN A 183 12.16 -1.08 -13.85
C ASN A 183 12.09 0.37 -13.39
N LEU A 184 11.39 0.61 -12.29
CA LEU A 184 11.20 1.95 -11.73
C LEU A 184 11.62 1.94 -10.27
N ASN A 185 12.32 2.99 -9.86
CA ASN A 185 12.51 3.32 -8.46
C ASN A 185 11.63 4.52 -8.13
N ILE A 186 10.58 4.30 -7.34
CA ILE A 186 9.63 5.34 -6.95
C ILE A 186 9.91 5.72 -5.50
N GLU A 187 10.15 6.99 -5.25
CA GLU A 187 10.36 7.53 -3.91
C GLU A 187 9.21 8.50 -3.59
N GLN A 188 8.59 8.33 -2.42
CA GLN A 188 7.48 9.14 -1.94
C GLN A 188 7.65 9.43 -0.44
N ASN A 189 7.13 10.57 0.02
CA ASN A 189 7.02 10.82 1.46
C ASN A 189 5.57 10.59 1.92
N ILE A 190 5.33 9.42 2.52
CA ILE A 190 3.99 8.99 2.92
C ILE A 190 3.55 9.65 4.23
N LEU A 191 4.50 10.10 5.07
CA LEU A 191 4.15 10.86 6.27
C LEU A 191 3.45 12.18 5.91
N LYS A 192 3.99 12.92 4.94
CA LYS A 192 3.38 14.14 4.40
C LYS A 192 2.00 13.86 3.77
N LEU A 193 1.83 12.72 3.12
CA LEU A 193 0.53 12.29 2.61
C LEU A 193 -0.47 12.12 3.75
N PHE A 194 -0.12 11.37 4.80
CA PHE A 194 -1.01 11.20 5.96
C PHE A 194 -1.33 12.53 6.66
N GLU A 195 -0.36 13.42 6.82
CA GLU A 195 -0.59 14.78 7.34
C GLU A 195 -1.62 15.54 6.50
N SER A 196 -1.52 15.45 5.16
CA SER A 196 -2.45 16.10 4.24
C SER A 196 -3.87 15.51 4.32
N LEU A 197 -4.01 14.19 4.43
CA LEU A 197 -5.30 13.52 4.58
C LEU A 197 -5.96 13.90 5.92
N HIS A 198 -5.19 13.88 7.01
CA HIS A 198 -5.67 14.30 8.32
C HIS A 198 -6.11 15.77 8.36
N ALA A 199 -5.40 16.66 7.64
CA ALA A 199 -5.81 18.05 7.51
C ALA A 199 -7.18 18.17 6.81
N VAL A 200 -7.38 17.49 5.68
CA VAL A 200 -8.64 17.52 4.91
C VAL A 200 -9.82 16.96 5.72
N ASP A 201 -9.62 15.88 6.47
CA ASP A 201 -10.65 15.32 7.36
C ASP A 201 -11.11 16.33 8.42
N ASN A 202 -10.17 17.07 9.00
CA ASN A 202 -10.49 18.11 9.98
C ASN A 202 -11.20 19.30 9.34
N PHE A 203 -10.81 19.72 8.12
CA PHE A 203 -11.50 20.79 7.39
C PHE A 203 -12.92 20.43 6.99
N THR A 204 -13.16 19.18 6.59
CA THR A 204 -14.49 18.70 6.19
C THR A 204 -15.45 18.70 7.38
N LYS A 205 -14.97 18.39 8.59
CA LYS A 205 -15.76 18.49 9.83
C LYS A 205 -16.09 19.93 10.24
N ILE A 206 -15.23 20.90 9.94
CA ILE A 206 -15.46 22.31 10.30
C ILE A 206 -16.50 22.96 9.39
N LYS A 207 -16.60 22.56 8.12
CA LYS A 207 -17.58 23.11 7.16
C LYS A 207 -19.02 22.61 7.32
N GLN A 208 -19.28 21.68 8.24
CA GLN A 208 -20.63 21.16 8.54
C GLN A 208 -21.25 21.74 9.82
N LYS A 209 -20.72 22.86 10.31
CA LYS A 209 -21.31 23.65 11.41
C LYS A 209 -21.72 25.02 10.91
#